data_AF-A0A382RVZ4-F1
#
_entry.id   AF-A0A382RVZ4-F1
#
_cell.length_a   1.000
_cell.length_b   1.000
_cell.length_c   1.000
_cell.angle_alpha   90.00
_cell.angle_beta   90.00
_cell.angle_gamma   90.00
#
_symmetry.space_group_name_H-M   'P 1'
#
loop_
_entity.id
_entity.type
_entity.pdbx_description
1 polymer ?
#
loop_
_entity_poly.entity_id
_entity_poly.type
_entity_poly.pdbx_seq_one_letter_code
_entity_poly.pdbx_strand_id
1 'polypeptide(L)' 'MYYPTLPEAKQMAGQGNLLPIYKEIDADLETPVSAYLKVAMPPYSFLLESVEGGEHLA' A
#
# COMPACT_ATOMS: atom_id res chain seq x y z
N MET A 1 -13.73 -0.48 5.17
CA MET A 1 -13.50 -0.44 6.64
C MET A 1 -12.00 -0.60 6.89
N TYR A 2 -11.45 -0.14 8.01
CA TYR A 2 -10.04 -0.39 8.34
C TYR A 2 -9.90 -1.73 9.06
N TYR A 3 -8.82 -2.43 8.78
CA TYR A 3 -8.45 -3.73 9.33
C TYR A 3 -7.01 -3.71 9.85
N PRO A 4 -6.72 -4.42 10.95
CA PRO A 4 -7.68 -4.99 11.89
C PRO A 4 -8.57 -3.91 12.51
N THR A 5 -9.78 -4.29 12.93
CA THR A 5 -10.64 -3.40 13.72
C THR A 5 -9.97 -3.07 15.05
N LEU A 6 -10.40 -1.99 15.72
CA LEU A 6 -9.80 -1.60 17.00
C LEU A 6 -9.83 -2.72 18.07
N PRO A 7 -10.92 -3.50 18.24
CA PRO A 7 -10.91 -4.65 19.15
C PRO A 7 -9.89 -5.73 18.77
N GLU A 8 -9.79 -6.08 17.49
CA GLU A 8 -8.82 -7.07 17.00
C GLU A 8 -7.38 -6.58 17.18
N ALA A 9 -7.12 -5.31 16.85
CA ALA A 9 -5.82 -4.66 17.06
C ALA A 9 -5.36 -4.74 18.53
N LYS A 10 -6.28 -4.56 19.48
CA LYS A 10 -5.98 -4.69 20.92
C LYS A 10 -5.64 -6.13 21.32
N GLN A 11 -6.24 -7.13 20.68
CA GLN A 11 -5.95 -8.55 20.94
C GLN A 11 -4.56 -8.97 20.41
N MET A 12 -4.02 -8.21 19.45
CA MET A 12 -2.69 -8.44 18.88
C MET A 12 -1.56 -7.78 19.69
N ALA A 13 -1.89 -7.11 20.81
CA ALA A 13 -0.90 -6.51 21.70
C ALA A 13 0.11 -7.56 22.21
N GLY A 14 1.39 -7.21 22.18
CA GLY A 14 2.48 -8.10 22.63
C GLY A 14 2.99 -9.10 21.59
N GLN A 15 2.40 -9.16 20.38
CA GLN A 15 2.86 -10.03 19.29
C GLN A 15 4.02 -9.43 18.45
N GLY A 16 4.38 -8.17 18.71
CA GLY A 16 5.44 -7.44 17.99
C GLY A 16 5.47 -5.95 18.35
N ASN A 17 6.32 -5.19 17.66
CA ASN A 17 6.46 -3.73 17.82
C ASN A 17 5.77 -2.91 16.72
N LEU A 18 5.14 -3.56 15.74
CA LEU A 18 4.48 -2.94 14.59
C LEU A 18 3.16 -3.68 14.28
N LEU A 19 2.09 -2.92 14.07
CA LEU A 19 0.79 -3.44 13.64
C LEU A 19 0.30 -2.64 12.43
N PRO A 20 0.27 -3.21 11.20
CA PRO A 20 -0.23 -2.51 10.03
C PRO A 20 -1.76 -2.37 10.12
N ILE A 21 -2.25 -1.14 9.96
CA ILE A 21 -3.68 -0.85 9.76
C ILE A 21 -3.87 -0.50 8.30
N TYR A 22 -4.74 -1.23 7.61
CA TYR A 22 -4.98 -1.07 6.19
C TYR A 22 -6.48 -1.01 5.88
N LYS A 23 -6.81 -0.61 4.65
CA LYS A 23 -8.15 -0.77 4.08
C LYS A 23 -7.99 -1.16 2.63
N GLU A 24 -8.89 -1.99 2.15
CA GLU A 24 -9.03 -2.26 0.72
C GLU A 24 -9.88 -1.17 0.07
N ILE A 25 -9.53 -0.85 -1.18
CA ILE A 25 -10.19 0.18 -1.99
C ILE A 25 -10.30 -0.39 -3.40
N ASP A 26 -11.49 -0.29 -4.00
CA ASP A 26 -11.70 -0.65 -5.40
C ASP A 26 -10.90 0.30 -6.29
N ALA A 27 -10.02 -0.27 -7.12
CA ALA A 27 -9.06 0.48 -7.92
C ALA A 27 -8.95 -0.06 -9.36
N ASP A 28 -10.01 -0.71 -9.85
CA ASP A 28 -10.04 -1.37 -11.17
C ASP A 28 -9.72 -0.44 -12.34
N LEU A 29 -9.94 0.86 -12.17
CA LEU A 29 -9.67 1.89 -13.18
C LEU A 29 -8.35 2.64 -12.92
N GLU A 30 -7.58 2.23 -11.92
CA GLU A 30 -6.30 2.83 -11.59
C GLU A 30 -5.14 2.03 -12.19
N THR A 31 -4.11 2.75 -12.64
CA THR A 31 -2.78 2.20 -12.86
C THR A 31 -1.91 2.52 -11.64
N PRO A 32 -0.75 1.87 -11.43
CA PRO A 32 0.14 2.21 -10.32
C PRO A 32 0.50 3.71 -10.29
N VAL A 33 0.73 4.32 -11.45
CA VAL A 33 1.00 5.76 -11.59
C VAL A 33 -0.22 6.60 -11.20
N SER A 34 -1.43 6.28 -11.67
CA SER A 34 -2.62 7.08 -11.33
C SER A 34 -2.99 6.96 -9.85
N ALA A 35 -2.84 5.77 -9.27
CA ALA A 35 -3.02 5.54 -7.84
C ALA A 35 -2.01 6.35 -7.02
N TYR A 36 -0.72 6.31 -7.40
CA TYR A 36 0.33 7.09 -6.75
C TYR A 36 0.02 8.58 -6.75
N LEU A 37 -0.32 9.16 -7.91
CA LEU A 37 -0.63 10.59 -8.01
C LEU A 37 -1.81 11.02 -7.14
N LYS A 38 -2.76 10.12 -6.85
CA LYS A 38 -3.93 10.39 -6.00
C LYS A 38 -3.60 10.36 -4.51
N VAL A 39 -2.62 9.56 -4.08
CA VAL A 39 -2.30 9.34 -2.66
C VAL A 39 -0.98 9.94 -2.20
N ALA A 40 -0.12 10.37 -3.14
CA ALA A 40 1.18 10.92 -2.84
C ALA A 40 1.07 12.18 -1.97
N MET A 41 1.82 12.20 -0.86
CA MET A 41 1.88 13.33 0.07
C MET A 41 3.32 13.85 0.18
N PRO A 42 3.57 15.13 -0.14
CA PRO A 42 4.89 15.74 0.04
C PRO A 42 5.29 15.84 1.52
N PRO A 43 6.60 15.91 1.84
CA PRO A 43 7.72 15.88 0.90
C PRO A 43 8.19 14.45 0.56
N TYR A 44 7.67 13.43 1.26
CA TYR A 44 8.16 12.05 1.15
C TYR A 44 7.08 11.12 0.60
N SER A 45 7.16 10.86 -0.70
CA SER A 45 6.36 9.86 -1.38
C SER A 45 7.20 9.23 -2.48
N PHE A 46 7.01 7.94 -2.72
CA PHE A 46 7.77 7.17 -3.71
C PHE A 46 6.85 6.22 -4.46
N LEU A 47 7.10 6.06 -5.76
CA LEU A 47 6.51 5.03 -6.61
C LEU A 47 7.62 4.04 -6.97
N LEU A 48 7.41 2.76 -6.67
CA LEU A 48 8.33 1.69 -7.02
C LEU A 48 7.60 0.76 -7.99
N GLU A 49 8.09 0.68 -9.23
CA GLU A 49 7.59 -0.24 -10.26
C GLU A 49 8.74 -1.16 -10.69
N SER A 50 8.43 -2.45 -10.85
CA SER A 50 9.37 -3.44 -11.40
C SER A 50 8.96 -3.78 -12.82
N VAL A 51 9.92 -3.79 -13.74
CA VAL A 51 9.75 -4.29 -15.11
C VAL A 51 10.56 -5.58 -15.26
N GLU A 52 9.94 -6.72 -14.98
CA GLU A 52 10.57 -8.01 -15.29
C GLU A 52 10.60 -8.20 -16.81
N GLY A 53 11.79 -8.47 -17.38
CA GLY A 53 11.94 -8.81 -18.81
C GLY A 53 12.10 -7.64 -19.81
N GLY A 54 12.40 -6.42 -19.35
CA GLY A 54 12.68 -5.26 -20.22
C GLY A 54 13.96 -5.37 -21.08
N GLU A 55 14.72 -6.45 -20.89
CA GLU A 55 15.97 -6.77 -21.58
C GLU A 55 15.81 -7.32 -23.01
N HIS A 56 14.58 -7.54 -23.48
CA HIS A 56 14.29 -7.99 -24.86
C HIS A 56 13.79 -6.89 -25.82
N LEU A 57 13.90 -5.61 -25.43
CA LEU A 57 13.49 -4.47 -26.27
C LEU A 57 14.67 -3.67 -26.87
N ALA A 58 15.88 -4.25 -26.88
CA ALA A 58 17.07 -3.67 -27.52
C ALA A 58 17.50 -4.48 -28.75
#